data_AF-A0A2E5KZS4-F1
#
_entry.id   AF-A0A2E5KZS4-F1
#
_cell.length_a   1.000
_cell.length_b   1.000
_cell.length_c   1.000
_cell.angle_alpha   90.00
_cell.angle_beta   90.00
_cell.angle_gamma   90.00
#
_symmetry.space_group_name_H-M   'P 1'
#
loop_
_entity.id
_entity.type
_entity.pdbx_description
1 polymer ?
#
loop_
_entity_poly.entity_id
_entity_poly.type
_entity_poly.pdbx_seq_one_letter_code
_entity_poly.pdbx_strand_id
1 'polypeptide(L)'
;MANLWQKLTHHKGNGWWNLPHTASNELNPPHEGPVGGAWLGNWWRFWTHGGVSHAGPKFYWLVGFILAVITALEVWAFALEGLGAWYIPILLILAVAKFIGVVAYFMHLRFDKPMFTWFFASSMVVGVLIFVALMFLMENAHTPVLF
;
A
#
# COMPACT_ATOMS: atom_id res chain seq x y z
N MET A 1 23.88 48.40 6.83
CA MET A 1 24.15 48.08 5.41
C MET A 1 24.58 46.62 5.33
N ALA A 2 23.86 45.75 4.61
CA ALA A 2 24.18 44.32 4.61
C ALA A 2 25.39 44.01 3.69
N ASN A 3 26.27 43.13 4.17
CA ASN A 3 27.53 42.77 3.54
C ASN A 3 27.32 42.11 2.16
N LEU A 4 28.19 42.43 1.20
CA LEU A 4 28.14 41.93 -0.18
C LEU A 4 28.06 40.39 -0.25
N TRP A 5 28.78 39.72 0.65
CA TRP A 5 28.78 38.27 0.83
C TRP A 5 27.42 37.70 1.19
N GLN A 6 26.61 38.42 1.96
CA GLN A 6 25.27 37.98 2.34
C GLN A 6 24.27 38.14 1.18
N LYS A 7 24.52 39.06 0.23
CA LYS A 7 23.70 39.20 -0.99
C LYS A 7 24.02 38.14 -2.05
N LEU A 8 25.26 37.67 -2.13
CA LEU A 8 25.67 36.66 -3.09
C LEU A 8 25.21 35.24 -2.71
N THR A 9 25.09 34.97 -1.41
CA THR A 9 24.71 33.64 -0.91
C THR A 9 23.22 33.49 -0.60
N HIS A 10 22.47 34.59 -0.45
CA HIS A 10 21.01 34.54 -0.34
C HIS A 10 20.35 34.76 -1.70
N HIS A 11 19.76 33.70 -2.24
CA HIS A 11 18.90 33.78 -3.41
C HIS A 11 17.59 34.48 -3.01
N LYS A 12 17.38 35.73 -3.44
CA LYS A 12 16.07 36.38 -3.28
C LYS A 12 15.13 35.81 -4.34
N GLY A 13 14.15 35.03 -3.90
CA GLY A 13 13.13 34.42 -4.74
C GLY A 13 12.07 35.43 -5.21
N ASN A 14 12.47 36.51 -5.89
CA ASN A 14 11.54 37.48 -6.44
C ASN A 14 11.53 37.47 -7.98
N GLY A 15 10.61 36.66 -8.53
CA GLY A 15 9.54 37.25 -9.36
C GLY A 15 9.73 37.37 -10.87
N TRP A 16 10.55 36.55 -11.54
CA TRP A 16 10.43 36.39 -13.00
C TRP A 16 9.34 35.36 -13.38
N TRP A 17 9.16 34.32 -12.58
CA TRP A 17 8.17 33.27 -12.83
C TRP A 17 7.11 33.30 -11.72
N ASN A 18 5.83 33.41 -12.08
CA ASN A 18 4.71 33.18 -11.16
C ASN A 18 4.59 31.66 -10.89
N LEU A 19 5.52 31.12 -10.12
CA LEU A 19 5.42 29.75 -9.63
C LEU A 19 4.45 29.71 -8.44
N PRO A 20 3.58 28.69 -8.34
CA PRO A 20 2.77 28.51 -7.15
C PRO A 20 3.70 28.34 -5.94
N HIS A 21 3.47 29.11 -4.88
CA HIS A 21 4.18 28.95 -3.62
C HIS A 21 3.79 27.59 -3.01
N THR A 22 4.70 26.62 -3.06
CA THR A 22 4.56 25.33 -2.37
C THR A 22 5.22 25.42 -0.99
N ALA A 23 4.78 24.60 -0.04
CA ALA A 23 5.34 24.56 1.33
C ALA A 23 6.87 24.28 1.37
N SER A 24 7.44 23.81 0.26
CA SER A 24 8.88 23.62 0.05
C SER A 24 9.67 24.90 -0.28
N ASN A 25 9.00 26.04 -0.51
CA ASN A 25 9.63 27.35 -0.79
C ASN A 25 9.71 28.24 0.46
N GLU A 26 9.27 27.76 1.62
CA GLU A 26 9.38 28.49 2.89
C GLU A 26 10.84 28.51 3.38
N LEU A 27 11.20 29.44 4.26
CA LEU A 27 12.59 29.57 4.77
C LEU A 27 12.96 28.42 5.75
N ASN A 28 11.95 27.76 6.32
CA ASN A 28 12.06 26.55 7.12
C ASN A 28 10.90 25.59 6.75
N PRO A 29 10.99 24.93 5.60
CA PRO A 29 9.99 23.98 5.15
C PRO A 29 9.77 22.89 6.19
N PRO A 30 8.53 22.46 6.42
CA PRO A 30 8.30 21.21 7.11
C PRO A 30 8.96 20.11 6.28
N HIS A 31 10.02 19.48 6.81
CA HIS A 31 10.68 18.24 6.31
C HIS A 31 12.03 18.37 5.53
N GLU A 32 12.84 19.39 5.84
CA GLU A 32 14.18 19.66 5.25
C GLU A 32 15.33 18.73 5.66
N GLY A 33 15.20 18.02 6.79
CA GLY A 33 16.34 17.34 7.43
C GLY A 33 16.71 15.98 6.80
N PRO A 34 17.93 15.45 7.02
CA PRO A 34 18.33 14.10 6.56
C PRO A 34 17.41 12.98 7.06
N VAL A 35 16.72 13.21 8.18
CA VAL A 35 15.65 12.37 8.75
C VAL A 35 14.43 13.24 9.08
N GLY A 36 14.18 14.29 8.29
CA GLY A 36 13.12 15.28 8.52
C GLY A 36 11.74 14.77 8.13
N GLY A 37 11.00 14.23 9.09
CA GLY A 37 9.53 14.30 9.22
C GLY A 37 8.60 13.69 8.16
N ALA A 38 9.10 13.01 7.12
CA ALA A 38 8.24 12.41 6.11
C ALA A 38 8.57 10.94 5.77
N TRP A 39 9.27 10.19 6.64
CA TRP A 39 9.55 8.77 6.33
C TRP A 39 8.25 7.97 6.13
N LEU A 40 7.30 8.07 7.06
CA LEU A 40 6.01 7.38 6.95
C LEU A 40 5.14 7.95 5.81
N GLY A 41 5.22 9.26 5.57
CA GLY A 41 4.51 9.94 4.48
C GLY A 41 5.05 9.58 3.10
N ASN A 42 6.36 9.37 2.98
CA ASN A 42 7.02 8.91 1.77
C ASN A 42 6.69 7.45 1.50
N TRP A 43 6.61 6.62 2.55
CA TRP A 43 6.03 5.28 2.45
C TRP A 43 4.58 5.33 1.98
N TRP A 44 3.75 6.20 2.56
CA TRP A 44 2.36 6.34 2.13
C TRP A 44 2.24 6.82 0.68
N ARG A 45 3.08 7.77 0.24
CA ARG A 45 3.16 8.25 -1.16
C ARG A 45 3.65 7.17 -2.11
N PHE A 46 4.61 6.34 -1.67
CA PHE A 46 5.10 5.18 -2.42
C PHE A 46 4.03 4.10 -2.58
N TRP A 47 3.22 3.84 -1.56
CA TRP A 47 2.06 2.97 -1.72
C TRP A 47 0.96 3.67 -2.53
N THR A 48 0.83 5.00 -2.46
CA THR A 48 -0.31 5.69 -3.07
C THR A 48 -0.16 6.05 -4.54
N HIS A 49 1.05 6.27 -5.08
CA HIS A 49 1.39 6.55 -6.51
C HIS A 49 0.24 7.08 -7.40
N GLY A 50 -0.57 8.00 -6.87
CA GLY A 50 -1.73 8.56 -7.54
C GLY A 50 -1.31 9.86 -8.18
N GLY A 51 -0.76 9.81 -9.40
CA GLY A 51 -0.38 11.03 -10.11
C GLY A 51 0.71 10.92 -11.17
N VAL A 52 1.34 9.75 -11.37
CA VAL A 52 2.27 9.54 -12.49
C VAL A 52 1.58 8.73 -13.57
N SER A 53 1.56 9.25 -14.79
CA SER A 53 0.80 8.70 -15.92
C SER A 53 1.03 7.21 -16.11
N HIS A 54 2.26 6.70 -15.91
CA HIS A 54 2.58 5.27 -15.97
C HIS A 54 3.64 4.89 -14.91
N ALA A 55 3.38 3.86 -14.09
CA ALA A 55 4.39 3.26 -13.25
C ALA A 55 5.42 2.52 -14.12
N GLY A 56 6.69 2.89 -14.02
CA GLY A 56 7.75 2.27 -14.83
C GLY A 56 8.02 0.80 -14.44
N PRO A 57 8.64 -0.03 -15.30
CA PRO A 57 8.93 -1.44 -15.02
C PRO A 57 9.69 -1.69 -13.71
N LYS A 58 10.53 -0.73 -13.29
CA LYS A 58 11.27 -0.77 -12.02
C LYS A 58 10.36 -0.77 -10.79
N PHE A 59 9.20 -0.11 -10.87
CA PHE A 59 8.22 -0.07 -9.77
C PHE A 59 7.61 -1.45 -9.53
N TYR A 60 7.14 -2.12 -10.59
CA TYR A 60 6.55 -3.46 -10.48
C TYR A 60 7.55 -4.50 -9.97
N TRP A 61 8.82 -4.40 -10.38
CA TRP A 61 9.89 -5.24 -9.82
C TRP A 61 10.06 -5.05 -8.31
N LEU A 62 9.99 -3.80 -7.83
CA LEU A 62 10.09 -3.51 -6.40
C LEU A 62 8.88 -4.03 -5.62
N VAL A 63 7.66 -3.82 -6.13
CA VAL A 63 6.44 -4.37 -5.50
C VAL A 63 6.47 -5.91 -5.47
N GLY A 64 6.88 -6.53 -6.57
CA GLY A 64 7.06 -7.98 -6.66
C GLY A 64 8.11 -8.50 -5.68
N PHE A 65 9.23 -7.79 -5.54
CA PHE A 65 10.27 -8.12 -4.56
C PHE A 65 9.73 -8.06 -3.13
N ILE A 66 8.98 -7.02 -2.77
CA ILE A 66 8.35 -6.91 -1.44
C ILE A 66 7.41 -8.10 -1.19
N LEU A 67 6.54 -8.43 -2.16
CA LEU A 67 5.63 -9.58 -2.03
C LEU A 67 6.38 -10.92 -1.93
N ALA A 68 7.50 -11.07 -2.64
CA ALA A 68 8.36 -12.23 -2.53
C ALA A 68 8.98 -12.35 -1.13
N VAL A 69 9.45 -11.23 -0.54
CA VAL A 69 9.96 -11.20 0.84
C VAL A 69 8.87 -11.58 1.84
N ILE A 70 7.65 -11.04 1.71
CA ILE A 70 6.52 -11.44 2.58
C ILE A 70 6.23 -12.94 2.42
N THR A 71 6.45 -13.52 1.23
CA THR A 71 6.28 -14.96 0.99
C THR A 71 7.38 -15.81 1.57
N ALA A 72 8.63 -15.40 1.46
CA ALA A 72 9.74 -16.04 2.17
C ALA A 72 9.52 -16.01 3.69
N LEU A 73 9.05 -14.88 4.23
CA LEU A 73 8.72 -14.76 5.65
C LEU A 73 7.57 -15.67 6.07
N GLU A 74 6.56 -15.87 5.22
CA GLU A 74 5.45 -16.79 5.50
C GLU A 74 5.92 -18.25 5.56
N VAL A 75 6.73 -18.67 4.59
CA VAL A 75 7.33 -20.02 4.59
C VAL A 75 8.27 -20.21 5.77
N TRP A 76 9.02 -19.17 6.13
CA TRP A 76 9.88 -19.22 7.32
C TRP A 76 9.06 -19.30 8.61
N ALA A 77 7.94 -18.56 8.71
CA ALA A 77 7.03 -18.64 9.83
C ALA A 77 6.37 -20.02 9.96
N PHE A 78 6.12 -20.72 8.83
CA PHE A 78 5.65 -22.11 8.81
C PHE A 78 6.67 -23.06 9.47
N ALA A 79 7.97 -22.77 9.37
CA ALA A 79 9.01 -23.61 9.95
C ALA A 79 9.22 -23.39 11.47
N LEU A 80 8.59 -22.36 12.06
CA LEU A 80 8.72 -22.06 13.49
C LEU A 80 7.64 -22.79 14.29
N GLU A 81 8.03 -23.79 15.10
CA GLU A 81 7.12 -24.61 15.92
C GLU A 81 6.58 -23.90 17.19
N GLY A 82 6.62 -22.56 17.26
CA GLY A 82 6.34 -21.78 18.48
C GLY A 82 5.09 -20.89 18.47
N LEU A 83 4.34 -20.83 17.36
CA LEU A 83 3.27 -19.83 17.16
C LEU A 83 1.90 -20.23 17.73
N GLY A 84 1.70 -21.50 18.10
CA GLY A 84 0.49 -22.00 18.75
C GLY A 84 -0.81 -21.52 18.08
N ALA A 85 -1.74 -20.95 18.86
CA ALA A 85 -3.02 -20.45 18.37
C ALA A 85 -2.92 -19.19 17.49
N TRP A 86 -1.82 -18.43 17.56
CA TRP A 86 -1.62 -17.23 16.74
C TRP A 86 -1.17 -17.54 15.32
N TYR A 87 -0.78 -18.77 15.06
CA TYR A 87 -0.33 -19.23 13.75
C TYR A 87 -1.35 -18.96 12.63
N ILE A 88 -2.59 -19.44 12.81
CA ILE A 88 -3.67 -19.31 11.83
C ILE A 88 -4.00 -17.84 11.49
N PRO A 89 -4.26 -16.95 12.47
CA PRO A 89 -4.62 -15.57 12.15
C PRO A 89 -3.48 -14.80 11.50
N ILE A 90 -2.21 -15.04 11.88
CA ILE A 90 -1.06 -14.38 11.26
C ILE A 90 -0.94 -14.76 9.80
N LEU A 91 -1.02 -16.06 9.48
CA LEU A 91 -0.96 -16.52 8.10
C LEU A 91 -2.12 -16.00 7.26
N LEU A 92 -3.33 -15.96 7.84
CA LEU A 92 -4.51 -15.43 7.14
C LEU A 92 -4.33 -13.95 6.81
N ILE A 93 -3.81 -13.14 7.75
CA ILE A 93 -3.51 -11.72 7.51
C ILE A 93 -2.44 -11.55 6.43
N LEU A 94 -1.36 -12.34 6.46
CA LEU A 94 -0.30 -12.30 5.46
C LEU A 94 -0.83 -12.68 4.06
N ALA A 95 -1.68 -13.69 3.97
CA ALA A 95 -2.31 -14.10 2.72
C ALA A 95 -3.21 -13.01 2.14
N VAL A 96 -4.07 -12.40 2.97
CA VAL A 96 -4.94 -11.29 2.56
C VAL A 96 -4.12 -10.07 2.13
N ALA A 97 -3.06 -9.72 2.86
CA ALA A 97 -2.20 -8.60 2.51
C ALA A 97 -1.55 -8.79 1.13
N LYS A 98 -1.06 -9.99 0.83
CA LYS A 98 -0.49 -10.33 -0.49
C LYS A 98 -1.54 -10.28 -1.58
N PHE A 99 -2.72 -10.82 -1.33
CA PHE A 99 -3.82 -10.79 -2.27
C PHE A 99 -4.17 -9.34 -2.65
N ILE A 100 -4.32 -8.45 -1.67
CA ILE A 100 -4.59 -7.03 -1.92
C ILE A 100 -3.44 -6.39 -2.70
N GLY A 101 -2.18 -6.69 -2.36
CA GLY A 101 -1.02 -6.19 -3.10
C GLY A 101 -1.02 -6.61 -4.57
N VAL A 102 -1.28 -7.90 -4.85
CA VAL A 102 -1.36 -8.42 -6.23
C VAL A 102 -2.51 -7.78 -6.99
N VAL A 103 -3.69 -7.71 -6.38
CA VAL A 103 -4.90 -7.16 -7.00
C VAL A 103 -4.76 -5.65 -7.26
N ALA A 104 -4.21 -4.89 -6.31
CA ALA A 104 -4.05 -3.46 -6.46
C ALA A 104 -2.99 -3.10 -7.53
N TYR A 105 -1.83 -3.77 -7.52
CA TYR A 105 -0.70 -3.39 -8.37
C TYR A 105 -0.54 -4.26 -9.63
N PHE A 106 -0.56 -5.60 -9.52
CA PHE A 106 -0.33 -6.49 -10.65
C PHE A 106 -1.56 -6.73 -11.52
N MET A 107 -2.77 -6.67 -10.95
CA MET A 107 -4.01 -6.63 -11.72
C MET A 107 -4.43 -5.22 -12.13
N HIS A 108 -3.60 -4.22 -11.85
CA HIS A 108 -3.77 -2.82 -12.25
C HIS A 108 -5.09 -2.14 -11.77
N LEU A 109 -5.88 -2.77 -10.91
CA LEU A 109 -7.16 -2.21 -10.42
C LEU A 109 -7.02 -0.83 -9.74
N ARG A 110 -5.83 -0.53 -9.19
CA ARG A 110 -5.54 0.79 -8.63
C ARG A 110 -5.36 1.88 -9.69
N PHE A 111 -4.84 1.52 -10.86
CA PHE A 111 -4.51 2.44 -11.95
C PHE A 111 -5.61 2.54 -13.01
N ASP A 112 -6.49 1.54 -13.07
CA ASP A 112 -7.61 1.46 -13.98
C ASP A 112 -8.87 2.18 -13.47
N LYS A 113 -9.92 2.21 -14.31
CA LYS A 113 -11.21 2.79 -13.95
C LYS A 113 -11.83 2.02 -12.77
N PRO A 114 -12.50 2.73 -11.83
CA PRO A 114 -13.07 2.10 -10.63
C PRO A 114 -14.13 1.03 -10.93
N MET A 115 -14.71 1.03 -12.14
CA MET A 115 -15.64 0.01 -12.61
C MET A 115 -15.04 -1.41 -12.53
N PHE A 116 -13.77 -1.59 -12.90
CA PHE A 116 -13.12 -2.90 -12.83
C PHE A 116 -12.94 -3.38 -11.39
N THR A 117 -12.62 -2.46 -10.47
CA THR A 117 -12.54 -2.76 -9.04
C THR A 117 -13.88 -3.20 -8.48
N TRP A 118 -14.98 -2.56 -8.90
CA TRP A 118 -16.33 -2.97 -8.49
C TRP A 118 -16.71 -4.36 -8.99
N PHE A 119 -16.45 -4.68 -10.26
CA PHE A 119 -16.72 -6.03 -10.78
C PHE A 119 -15.91 -7.09 -10.04
N PHE A 120 -14.60 -6.88 -9.89
CA PHE A 120 -13.74 -7.82 -9.18
C PHE A 120 -14.20 -8.01 -7.73
N ALA A 121 -14.42 -6.91 -6.99
CA ALA A 121 -14.87 -6.95 -5.61
C ALA A 121 -16.23 -7.64 -5.46
N SER A 122 -17.19 -7.37 -6.36
CA SER A 122 -18.50 -8.04 -6.34
C SER A 122 -18.38 -9.56 -6.51
N SER A 123 -17.55 -10.02 -7.44
CA SER A 123 -17.33 -11.45 -7.67
C SER A 123 -16.64 -12.12 -6.47
N MET A 124 -15.69 -11.42 -5.84
CA MET A 124 -15.00 -11.88 -4.64
C MET A 124 -15.97 -12.02 -3.46
N VAL A 125 -16.82 -11.01 -3.23
CA VAL A 125 -17.84 -11.04 -2.17
C VAL A 125 -18.82 -12.19 -2.38
N VAL A 126 -19.34 -12.34 -3.61
CA VAL A 126 -20.26 -13.45 -3.94
C VAL A 126 -19.58 -14.81 -3.72
N GLY A 127 -18.33 -14.99 -4.16
CA GLY A 127 -17.58 -16.23 -3.95
C GLY A 127 -17.38 -16.56 -2.48
N VAL A 128 -16.99 -15.58 -1.67
CA VAL A 128 -16.85 -15.74 -0.21
C VAL A 128 -18.19 -16.08 0.44
N LEU A 129 -19.28 -15.42 0.04
CA LEU A 129 -20.61 -15.71 0.56
C LEU A 129 -21.05 -17.14 0.24
N ILE A 130 -20.85 -17.60 -0.99
CA ILE A 130 -21.17 -18.99 -1.38
C ILE A 130 -20.32 -19.96 -0.57
N PHE A 131 -19.02 -19.71 -0.41
CA PHE A 131 -18.14 -20.57 0.37
C PHE A 131 -18.58 -20.68 1.84
N VAL A 132 -18.88 -19.55 2.47
CA VAL A 132 -19.36 -19.51 3.86
C VAL A 132 -20.74 -20.18 4.00
N ALA A 133 -21.64 -19.95 3.06
CA ALA A 133 -22.96 -20.60 3.04
C ALA A 133 -22.84 -22.12 2.90
N LEU A 134 -21.92 -22.60 2.06
CA LEU A 134 -21.64 -24.04 1.93
C LEU A 134 -21.02 -24.60 3.20
N MET A 135 -20.05 -23.92 3.82
CA MET A 135 -19.52 -24.37 5.12
C MET A 135 -20.62 -24.51 6.17
N PHE A 136 -21.47 -23.50 6.29
CA PHE A 136 -22.58 -23.52 7.23
C PHE A 136 -23.57 -24.65 6.91
N LEU A 137 -23.90 -24.85 5.64
CA LEU A 137 -24.78 -25.93 5.20
C LEU A 137 -24.19 -27.30 5.55
N MET A 138 -22.92 -27.53 5.24
CA MET A 138 -22.24 -28.81 5.49
C MET A 138 -22.12 -29.12 6.99
N GLU A 139 -21.87 -28.10 7.81
CA GLU A 139 -21.84 -28.25 9.27
C GLU A 139 -23.22 -28.63 9.84
N ASN A 140 -24.29 -28.03 9.31
CA ASN A 140 -25.67 -28.33 9.73
C ASN A 140 -26.30 -29.52 9.00
N ALA A 141 -25.67 -30.07 7.95
CA ALA A 141 -26.23 -31.19 7.20
C ALA A 141 -26.35 -32.48 8.01
N HIS A 142 -25.58 -32.60 9.10
CA HIS A 142 -25.59 -33.77 9.98
C HIS A 142 -26.56 -33.65 11.15
N THR A 143 -27.18 -32.49 11.38
CA THR A 143 -28.16 -32.33 12.47
C THR A 143 -29.55 -32.78 11.99
N PRO A 144 -30.24 -33.68 12.71
CA PRO A 144 -31.60 -34.06 12.34
C PRO A 144 -32.50 -32.82 12.47
N VAL A 145 -33.27 -32.53 11.43
CA VAL A 145 -34.27 -31.46 11.46
C VAL A 145 -35.30 -31.78 12.54
N LEU A 146 -35.24 -31.06 13.66
CA LEU A 146 -36.23 -31.17 14.73
C LEU A 146 -37.50 -30.43 14.30
N PHE A 147 -38.42 -31.20 13.71
CA PHE A 147 -39.85 -30.93 13.85
C PHE A 147 -40.34 -31.49 15.19
#